data_AF-A0A6N9PUJ2-F1
#
_entry.id   AF-A0A6N9PUJ2-F1
#
_cell.length_a   1.000
_cell.length_b   1.000
_cell.length_c   1.000
_cell.angle_alpha   90.00
_cell.angle_beta   90.00
_cell.angle_gamma   90.00
#
_symmetry.space_group_name_H-M   'P 1'
#
loop_
_entity.id
_entity.type
_entity.pdbx_description
1 polymer ?
#
loop_
_entity_poly.entity_id
_entity_poly.type
_entity_poly.pdbx_seq_one_letter_code
_entity_poly.pdbx_strand_id
1 'polypeptide(L)'
;MTIEFMFNNIKNIELIYLIEETYDEDFGDSIKEEQYLGTDYCKNIMNKLQAHFSEIKNCIYKGQTERIAHEEYNVEVAGVIYSVSFTIDTFNDKAQTQLGIYIFSPTDTNEYDIFLEKLKVYLKEILLKEWEICTWIIDEQSEYLGMQLYPLIFKAENKMRAFVNKVMTHKFGFKWMELIGLEDIIKGYQRSNVDFKREVPEFNNINNYLICSTAESLAKLMLKSNDNDDRPYGYAAV
;
A
#
# COMPACT_ATOMS: atom_id res chain seq x y z
N MET A 1 2.69 8.21 -13.82
CA MET A 1 2.42 7.64 -12.49
C MET A 1 0.93 7.43 -12.31
N THR A 2 0.55 6.19 -12.01
CA THR A 2 -0.82 5.72 -11.85
C THR A 2 -1.12 5.42 -10.39
N ILE A 3 -2.27 5.88 -9.92
CA ILE A 3 -2.82 5.56 -8.61
C ILE A 3 -4.26 5.08 -8.79
N GLU A 4 -4.62 3.98 -8.13
CA GLU A 4 -5.97 3.41 -8.19
C GLU A 4 -6.46 3.01 -6.80
N PHE A 5 -7.65 3.50 -6.44
CA PHE A 5 -8.35 3.15 -5.21
C PHE A 5 -9.76 2.66 -5.52
N MET A 6 -10.28 1.84 -4.61
CA MET A 6 -11.64 1.36 -4.68
C MET A 6 -12.31 1.49 -3.32
N PHE A 7 -13.43 2.20 -3.31
CA PHE A 7 -14.29 2.34 -2.15
C PHE A 7 -15.50 1.44 -2.29
N ASN A 8 -15.87 0.74 -1.22
CA ASN A 8 -17.00 -0.18 -1.22
C ASN A 8 -18.00 0.21 -0.13
N ASN A 9 -19.27 0.04 -0.46
CA ASN A 9 -20.44 0.37 0.34
C ASN A 9 -20.47 1.84 0.79
N ILE A 10 -21.21 2.66 0.04
CA ILE A 10 -21.57 3.99 0.48
C ILE A 10 -22.52 3.90 1.68
N LYS A 11 -22.27 4.71 2.72
CA LYS A 11 -23.07 4.72 3.95
C LYS A 11 -24.46 5.35 3.74
N ASN A 12 -24.58 6.23 2.77
CA ASN A 12 -25.85 6.83 2.36
C ASN A 12 -25.96 6.82 0.83
N ILE A 13 -26.83 5.96 0.30
CA ILE A 13 -27.07 5.80 -1.14
C ILE A 13 -27.68 7.05 -1.78
N GLU A 14 -28.40 7.87 -1.00
CA GLU A 14 -29.05 9.10 -1.46
C GLU A 14 -28.05 10.16 -1.96
N LEU A 15 -26.77 10.01 -1.63
CA LEU A 15 -25.70 10.86 -2.15
C LEU A 15 -25.42 10.62 -3.63
N ILE A 16 -25.77 9.44 -4.16
CA ILE A 16 -25.45 9.04 -5.54
C ILE A 16 -26.68 8.61 -6.35
N TYR A 17 -27.79 8.25 -5.71
CA TYR A 17 -29.08 7.99 -6.36
C TYR A 17 -30.23 8.55 -5.55
N LEU A 18 -31.17 9.21 -6.21
CA LEU A 18 -32.49 9.52 -5.67
C LEU A 18 -33.52 8.61 -6.33
N ILE A 19 -34.41 8.01 -5.55
CA ILE A 19 -35.50 7.16 -6.04
C ILE A 19 -36.81 7.82 -5.60
N GLU A 20 -37.59 8.28 -6.57
CA GLU A 20 -38.91 8.87 -6.34
C GLU A 20 -39.99 7.92 -6.85
N GLU A 21 -41.09 7.77 -6.10
CA GLU A 21 -42.26 7.03 -6.56
C GLU A 21 -43.27 8.04 -7.13
N THR A 22 -43.47 7.98 -8.45
CA THR A 22 -44.44 8.78 -9.17
C THR A 22 -45.60 7.89 -9.61
N TYR A 23 -46.83 8.37 -9.42
CA TYR A 23 -48.00 7.65 -9.92
C TYR A 23 -48.15 7.93 -11.41
N ASP A 24 -48.12 6.88 -12.23
CA ASP A 24 -48.31 6.99 -13.66
C ASP A 24 -49.78 6.70 -13.99
N GLU A 25 -50.49 7.74 -14.45
CA GLU A 25 -51.92 7.65 -14.79
C GLU A 25 -52.16 6.77 -16.03
N ASP A 26 -51.18 6.60 -16.91
CA ASP A 26 -51.29 5.79 -18.14
C ASP A 26 -51.14 4.28 -17.85
N PHE A 27 -50.32 3.92 -16.86
CA PHE A 27 -50.13 2.54 -16.40
C PHE A 27 -51.01 2.16 -15.20
N GLY A 28 -51.60 3.14 -14.51
CA GLY A 28 -52.44 2.94 -13.33
C GLY A 28 -51.68 2.41 -12.11
N ASP A 29 -50.35 2.50 -12.10
CA ASP A 29 -49.45 1.98 -11.07
C ASP A 29 -48.37 3.01 -10.70
N SER A 30 -47.72 2.82 -9.56
CA SER A 30 -46.60 3.67 -9.13
C SER A 30 -45.31 3.22 -9.81
N ILE A 31 -44.67 4.12 -10.54
CA ILE A 31 -43.38 3.90 -11.18
C ILE A 31 -42.29 4.47 -10.28
N LYS A 32 -41.17 3.75 -10.17
CA LYS A 32 -39.96 4.25 -9.51
C LYS A 32 -39.12 5.00 -10.54
N GLU A 33 -39.08 6.32 -10.45
CA GLU A 33 -38.14 7.13 -11.20
C GLU A 33 -36.82 7.20 -10.44
N GLU A 34 -35.74 6.83 -11.12
CA GLU A 34 -34.40 6.83 -10.55
C GLU A 34 -33.57 7.96 -11.16
N GLN A 35 -33.13 8.88 -10.31
CA GLN A 35 -32.24 9.97 -10.69
C GLN A 35 -30.81 9.69 -10.23
N TYR A 36 -29.87 9.71 -11.17
CA TYR A 36 -28.45 9.59 -10.87
C TYR A 36 -27.89 10.94 -10.39
N LEU A 37 -27.29 10.96 -9.20
CA LEU A 37 -26.69 12.14 -8.57
C LEU A 37 -25.16 12.07 -8.49
N GLY A 38 -24.56 11.00 -9.03
CA GLY A 38 -23.11 10.78 -8.93
C GLY A 38 -22.25 11.87 -9.59
N THR A 39 -22.73 12.55 -10.62
CA THR A 39 -22.03 13.69 -11.23
C THR A 39 -21.87 14.84 -10.23
N ASP A 40 -22.94 15.21 -9.52
CA ASP A 40 -22.91 16.28 -8.51
C ASP A 40 -22.09 15.87 -7.28
N TYR A 41 -22.18 14.59 -6.90
CA TYR A 41 -21.35 14.01 -5.85
C TYR A 41 -19.85 14.12 -6.15
N CYS A 42 -19.41 13.67 -7.34
CA CYS A 42 -18.02 13.76 -7.76
C CYS A 42 -17.55 15.22 -7.88
N LYS A 43 -18.42 16.09 -8.40
CA LYS A 43 -18.13 17.53 -8.47
C LYS A 43 -17.92 18.14 -7.08
N ASN A 44 -18.72 17.76 -6.09
CA ASN A 44 -18.53 18.22 -4.71
C ASN A 44 -17.20 17.74 -4.12
N ILE A 45 -16.82 16.49 -4.40
CA ILE A 45 -15.49 15.97 -4.03
C ILE A 45 -14.39 16.83 -4.65
N MET A 46 -14.45 17.12 -5.95
CA MET A 46 -13.46 17.95 -6.63
C MET A 46 -13.42 19.39 -6.08
N ASN A 47 -14.57 19.96 -5.71
CA ASN A 47 -14.62 21.26 -5.05
C ASN A 47 -13.94 21.24 -3.66
N LYS A 48 -14.12 20.17 -2.88
CA LYS A 48 -13.41 19.98 -1.61
C LYS A 48 -11.89 19.89 -1.84
N LEU A 49 -11.44 19.22 -2.90
CA LEU A 49 -10.02 19.15 -3.27
C LEU A 49 -9.47 20.54 -3.62
N GLN A 50 -10.17 21.29 -4.48
CA GLN A 50 -9.74 22.64 -4.89
C GLN A 50 -9.73 23.63 -3.72
N ALA A 51 -10.67 23.50 -2.78
CA ALA A 51 -10.68 24.33 -1.57
C ALA A 51 -9.54 23.98 -0.59
N HIS A 52 -9.08 22.73 -0.58
CA HIS A 52 -8.01 22.27 0.31
C HIS A 52 -6.61 22.58 -0.25
N PHE A 53 -6.41 22.43 -1.56
CA PHE A 53 -5.12 22.61 -2.21
C PHE A 53 -5.07 23.92 -2.99
N SER A 54 -4.38 24.91 -2.42
CA SER A 54 -4.12 26.20 -3.07
C SER A 54 -3.33 26.09 -4.38
N GLU A 55 -2.60 24.99 -4.55
CA GLU A 55 -1.78 24.67 -5.71
C GLU A 55 -2.64 24.28 -6.94
N ILE A 56 -3.89 23.88 -6.73
CA ILE A 56 -4.84 23.58 -7.82
C ILE A 56 -5.31 24.89 -8.44
N LYS A 57 -4.80 25.19 -9.64
CA LYS A 57 -5.21 26.38 -10.39
C LYS A 57 -6.58 26.21 -11.01
N ASN A 58 -6.81 25.04 -11.60
CA ASN A 58 -8.03 24.75 -12.32
C ASN A 58 -8.41 23.27 -12.20
N CYS A 59 -9.72 23.02 -12.19
CA CYS A 59 -10.32 21.70 -12.24
C CYS A 59 -11.36 21.70 -13.37
N ILE A 60 -11.05 21.02 -14.47
CA ILE A 60 -11.87 21.01 -15.68
C ILE A 60 -12.57 19.66 -15.77
N TYR A 61 -13.90 19.66 -15.62
CA TYR A 61 -14.72 18.48 -15.88
C TYR A 61 -14.70 18.14 -17.37
N LYS A 62 -14.39 16.89 -17.70
CA LYS A 62 -14.29 16.37 -19.07
C LYS A 62 -15.55 15.68 -19.56
N GLY A 63 -16.49 15.42 -18.66
CA GLY A 63 -17.75 14.75 -18.98
C GLY A 63 -17.74 13.29 -18.53
N GLN A 64 -18.82 12.60 -18.90
CA GLN A 64 -18.90 11.15 -18.79
C GLN A 64 -18.21 10.50 -19.97
N THR A 65 -17.00 9.98 -19.76
CA THR A 65 -16.23 9.28 -20.80
C THR A 65 -16.40 7.78 -20.66
N GLU A 66 -16.34 7.03 -21.77
CA GLU A 66 -16.41 5.57 -21.86
C GLU A 66 -17.76 4.91 -21.48
N ARG A 67 -18.36 5.23 -20.33
CA ARG A 67 -19.62 4.66 -19.82
C ARG A 67 -20.40 5.65 -18.94
N ILE A 68 -21.68 5.34 -18.73
CA ILE A 68 -22.51 6.05 -17.74
C ILE A 68 -21.86 5.91 -16.35
N ALA A 69 -21.94 6.97 -15.55
CA ALA A 69 -21.39 7.04 -14.19
C ALA A 69 -19.85 6.96 -14.07
N HIS A 70 -19.14 7.22 -15.17
CA HIS A 70 -17.69 7.46 -15.18
C HIS A 70 -17.42 8.94 -15.36
N GLU A 71 -16.96 9.63 -14.32
CA GLU A 71 -16.79 11.08 -14.29
C GLU A 71 -15.30 11.45 -14.35
N GLU A 72 -14.86 12.14 -15.41
CA GLU A 72 -13.45 12.48 -15.61
C GLU A 72 -13.17 13.98 -15.40
N TYR A 73 -12.05 14.29 -14.76
CA TYR A 73 -11.60 15.63 -14.42
C TYR A 73 -10.11 15.82 -14.72
N ASN A 74 -9.74 16.99 -15.24
CA ASN A 74 -8.36 17.42 -15.33
C ASN A 74 -8.04 18.43 -14.22
N VAL A 75 -7.03 18.15 -13.42
CA VAL A 75 -6.53 19.02 -12.36
C VAL A 75 -5.19 19.61 -12.81
N GLU A 76 -5.12 20.95 -12.91
CA GLU A 76 -3.87 21.64 -13.29
C GLU A 76 -3.15 22.15 -12.05
N VAL A 77 -1.92 21.67 -11.84
CA VAL A 77 -1.03 22.09 -10.76
C VAL A 77 0.35 22.40 -11.31
N ALA A 78 0.83 23.62 -11.09
CA ALA A 78 2.17 24.07 -11.52
C ALA A 78 2.51 23.78 -13.01
N GLY A 79 1.51 23.72 -13.89
CA GLY A 79 1.68 23.42 -15.32
C GLY A 79 1.65 21.92 -15.67
N VAL A 80 1.50 21.04 -14.69
CA VAL A 80 1.23 19.61 -14.86
C VAL A 80 -0.28 19.37 -14.82
N ILE A 81 -0.78 18.54 -15.72
CA ILE A 81 -2.20 18.17 -15.79
C ILE A 81 -2.34 16.72 -15.31
N TYR A 82 -3.05 16.55 -14.20
CA TYR A 82 -3.43 15.25 -13.67
C TYR A 82 -4.83 14.90 -14.19
N SER A 83 -5.03 13.66 -14.66
CA SER A 83 -6.38 13.14 -14.89
C SER A 83 -6.85 12.42 -13.62
N VAL A 84 -8.06 12.74 -13.18
CA VAL A 84 -8.74 12.10 -12.06
C VAL A 84 -10.09 11.62 -12.58
N SER A 85 -10.35 10.33 -12.53
CA SER A 85 -11.64 9.77 -12.87
C SER A 85 -12.27 9.02 -11.71
N PHE A 86 -13.59 9.09 -11.65
CA PHE A 86 -14.43 8.43 -10.67
C PHE A 86 -15.36 7.50 -11.43
N THR A 87 -15.48 6.25 -10.99
CA THR A 87 -16.49 5.35 -11.55
C THR A 87 -17.38 4.80 -10.46
N ILE A 88 -18.69 5.04 -10.58
CA ILE A 88 -19.67 4.54 -9.63
C ILE A 88 -20.37 3.33 -10.24
N ASP A 89 -20.20 2.18 -9.59
CA ASP A 89 -20.83 0.91 -9.95
C ASP A 89 -21.79 0.48 -8.82
N THR A 90 -22.95 -0.05 -9.20
CA THR A 90 -23.94 -0.60 -8.26
C THR A 90 -24.32 -2.02 -8.64
N PHE A 91 -24.40 -2.91 -7.65
CA PHE A 91 -24.69 -4.33 -7.82
C PHE A 91 -25.86 -4.76 -6.94
N ASN A 92 -26.50 -5.88 -7.31
CA ASN A 92 -27.58 -6.52 -6.54
C ASN A 92 -28.68 -5.52 -6.11
N ASP A 93 -29.35 -4.90 -7.07
CA ASP A 93 -30.40 -3.89 -6.84
C ASP A 93 -29.94 -2.76 -5.90
N LYS A 94 -28.69 -2.32 -6.05
CA LYS A 94 -28.03 -1.26 -5.27
C LYS A 94 -27.78 -1.59 -3.80
N ALA A 95 -27.90 -2.85 -3.40
CA ALA A 95 -27.47 -3.30 -2.08
C ALA A 95 -25.95 -3.18 -1.88
N GLN A 96 -25.19 -3.20 -2.98
CA GLN A 96 -23.74 -3.01 -2.97
C GLN A 96 -23.37 -1.90 -3.93
N THR A 97 -22.48 -1.02 -3.48
CA THR A 97 -21.98 0.10 -4.26
C THR A 97 -20.47 0.14 -4.23
N GLN A 98 -19.90 0.59 -5.32
CA GLN A 98 -18.47 0.70 -5.49
C GLN A 98 -18.13 2.02 -6.17
N LEU A 99 -17.09 2.68 -5.68
CA LEU A 99 -16.49 3.85 -6.30
C LEU A 99 -15.04 3.54 -6.61
N GLY A 100 -14.75 3.35 -7.90
CA GLY A 100 -13.40 3.29 -8.43
C GLY A 100 -12.85 4.69 -8.63
N ILE A 101 -11.60 4.91 -8.25
CA ILE A 101 -10.90 6.17 -8.45
C ILE A 101 -9.58 5.88 -9.13
N TYR A 102 -9.36 6.57 -10.23
CA TYR A 102 -8.14 6.46 -11.00
C TYR A 102 -7.52 7.85 -11.13
N ILE A 103 -6.24 7.96 -10.76
CA ILE A 103 -5.46 9.19 -10.91
C ILE A 103 -4.27 8.88 -11.79
N PHE A 104 -4.14 9.64 -12.88
CA PHE A 104 -3.01 9.58 -13.77
C PHE A 104 -2.24 10.90 -13.76
N SER A 105 -0.95 10.81 -13.44
CA SER A 105 0.03 11.87 -13.61
C SER A 105 0.90 11.55 -14.81
N PRO A 106 0.99 12.44 -15.82
CA PRO A 106 1.83 12.24 -17.00
C PRO A 106 3.33 12.38 -16.70
N THR A 107 3.66 12.75 -15.47
CA THR A 107 5.04 12.96 -15.03
C THR A 107 5.79 11.63 -15.05
N ASP A 108 6.68 11.49 -16.03
CA ASP A 108 7.54 10.31 -16.24
C ASP A 108 8.95 10.52 -15.68
N THR A 109 9.11 11.47 -14.75
CA THR A 109 10.44 11.93 -14.34
C THR A 109 11.17 10.95 -13.43
N ASN A 110 10.60 9.78 -13.09
CA ASN A 110 11.14 8.91 -12.04
C ASN A 110 11.48 9.69 -10.75
N GLU A 111 10.71 10.74 -10.47
CA GLU A 111 10.86 11.57 -9.27
C GLU A 111 9.60 11.46 -8.42
N TYR A 112 9.78 11.63 -7.11
CA TYR A 112 8.69 11.53 -6.17
C TYR A 112 7.76 12.74 -6.26
N ASP A 113 6.55 12.53 -6.79
CA ASP A 113 5.52 13.56 -6.90
C ASP A 113 4.84 13.84 -5.53
N ILE A 114 5.35 14.84 -4.82
CA ILE A 114 4.85 15.27 -3.51
C ILE A 114 3.39 15.71 -3.56
N PHE A 115 2.95 16.33 -4.67
CA PHE A 115 1.57 16.77 -4.80
C PHE A 115 0.64 15.58 -4.96
N LEU A 116 0.97 14.63 -5.83
CA LEU A 116 0.19 13.41 -6.02
C LEU A 116 0.04 12.61 -4.71
N GLU A 117 1.09 12.54 -3.89
CA GLU A 117 1.01 11.93 -2.56
C GLU A 117 -0.03 12.63 -1.67
N LYS A 118 0.05 13.96 -1.57
CA LYS A 118 -0.90 14.72 -0.75
C LYS A 118 -2.33 14.57 -1.27
N LEU A 119 -2.50 14.65 -2.60
CA LEU A 119 -3.80 14.55 -3.27
C LEU A 119 -4.45 13.19 -2.96
N LYS A 120 -3.72 12.10 -3.17
CA LYS A 120 -4.25 10.73 -3.02
C LYS A 120 -4.62 10.43 -1.55
N VAL A 121 -3.82 10.89 -0.60
CA VAL A 121 -4.09 10.73 0.84
C VAL A 121 -5.32 11.53 1.25
N TYR A 122 -5.42 12.79 0.84
CA TYR A 122 -6.55 13.65 1.20
C TYR A 122 -7.86 13.16 0.55
N LEU A 123 -7.82 12.71 -0.70
CA LEU A 123 -8.96 12.11 -1.39
C LEU A 123 -9.50 10.89 -0.61
N LYS A 124 -8.61 10.01 -0.13
CA LYS A 124 -9.00 8.91 0.76
C LYS A 124 -9.67 9.39 2.04
N GLU A 125 -9.11 10.39 2.72
CA GLU A 125 -9.66 10.91 3.98
C GLU A 125 -11.07 11.49 3.83
N ILE A 126 -11.36 12.19 2.73
CA ILE A 126 -12.70 12.74 2.52
C ILE A 126 -13.72 11.65 2.18
N LEU A 127 -13.32 10.64 1.41
CA LEU A 127 -14.22 9.57 0.97
C LEU A 127 -14.53 8.56 2.06
N LEU A 128 -13.56 8.22 2.93
CA LEU A 128 -13.79 7.31 4.07
C LEU A 128 -14.86 7.82 5.05
N LYS A 129 -15.21 9.11 5.01
CA LYS A 129 -16.34 9.64 5.78
C LYS A 129 -17.67 9.10 5.28
N GLU A 130 -17.80 8.93 3.97
CA GLU A 130 -19.04 8.58 3.27
C GLU A 130 -19.07 7.10 2.83
N TRP A 131 -17.92 6.42 2.79
CA TRP A 131 -17.76 5.02 2.38
C TRP A 131 -17.24 4.14 3.53
N GLU A 132 -17.57 2.85 3.52
CA GLU A 132 -17.19 1.91 4.60
C GLU A 132 -15.76 1.40 4.47
N ILE A 133 -15.38 0.95 3.27
CA ILE A 133 -14.11 0.25 3.04
C ILE A 133 -13.36 0.93 1.90
N CYS A 134 -12.05 1.14 2.10
CA CYS A 134 -11.13 1.62 1.07
C CYS A 134 -10.05 0.57 0.80
N THR A 135 -9.87 0.21 -0.46
CA THR A 135 -8.84 -0.72 -0.94
C THR A 135 -7.89 0.01 -1.87
N TRP A 136 -6.59 -0.02 -1.56
CA TRP A 136 -5.52 0.42 -2.47
C TRP A 136 -5.27 -0.67 -3.52
N ILE A 137 -5.39 -0.34 -4.81
CA ILE A 137 -5.18 -1.28 -5.91
C ILE A 137 -3.81 -1.04 -6.54
N ILE A 138 -3.55 0.19 -7.01
CA ILE A 138 -2.30 0.57 -7.66
C ILE A 138 -1.73 1.82 -6.98
N ASP A 139 -0.43 1.80 -6.70
CA ASP A 139 0.32 2.98 -6.25
C ASP A 139 1.75 2.94 -6.80
N GLU A 140 1.93 3.46 -8.02
CA GLU A 140 3.24 3.48 -8.69
C GLU A 140 4.27 4.35 -7.94
N GLN A 141 3.84 5.31 -7.12
CA GLN A 141 4.78 6.09 -6.30
C GLN A 141 5.39 5.22 -5.19
N SER A 142 4.54 4.45 -4.51
CA SER A 142 4.98 3.49 -3.49
C SER A 142 5.86 2.40 -4.09
N GLU A 143 5.53 1.92 -5.30
CA GLU A 143 6.35 0.97 -6.05
C GLU A 143 7.74 1.56 -6.36
N TYR A 144 7.80 2.78 -6.91
CA TYR A 144 9.05 3.47 -7.21
C TYR A 144 9.94 3.62 -5.96
N LEU A 145 9.36 4.04 -4.83
CA LEU A 145 10.09 4.14 -3.56
C LEU A 145 10.60 2.76 -3.09
N GLY A 146 9.78 1.72 -3.24
CA GLY A 146 10.17 0.34 -2.97
C GLY A 146 11.38 -0.08 -3.79
N MET A 147 11.36 0.18 -5.11
CA MET A 147 12.46 -0.13 -6.01
C MET A 147 13.79 0.53 -5.60
N GLN A 148 13.74 1.75 -5.06
CA GLN A 148 14.93 2.43 -4.52
C GLN A 148 15.38 1.86 -3.17
N LEU A 149 14.43 1.46 -2.32
CA LEU A 149 14.69 1.04 -0.94
C LEU A 149 15.19 -0.41 -0.82
N TYR A 150 14.64 -1.35 -1.59
CA TYR A 150 14.99 -2.78 -1.48
C TYR A 150 16.50 -3.06 -1.66
N PRO A 151 17.22 -2.46 -2.64
CA PRO A 151 18.66 -2.63 -2.77
C PRO A 151 19.44 -2.15 -1.53
N LEU A 152 18.97 -1.08 -0.88
CA LEU A 152 19.60 -0.54 0.32
C LEU A 152 19.37 -1.46 1.52
N ILE A 153 18.15 -1.98 1.69
CA ILE A 153 17.82 -2.99 2.71
C ILE A 153 18.70 -4.22 2.51
N PHE A 154 18.80 -4.73 1.28
CA PHE A 154 19.62 -5.91 0.99
C PHE A 154 21.10 -5.69 1.30
N LYS A 155 21.65 -4.50 0.95
CA LYS A 155 23.02 -4.11 1.34
C LYS A 155 23.18 -4.04 2.86
N ALA A 156 22.18 -3.54 3.58
CA ALA A 156 22.20 -3.49 5.04
C ALA A 156 22.20 -4.90 5.64
N GLU A 157 21.31 -5.79 5.20
CA GLU A 157 21.28 -7.18 5.66
C GLU A 157 22.59 -7.91 5.38
N ASN A 158 23.18 -7.74 4.19
CA ASN A 158 24.50 -8.31 3.86
C ASN A 158 25.56 -7.88 4.88
N LYS A 159 25.58 -6.59 5.24
CA LYS A 159 26.52 -6.05 6.25
C LYS A 159 26.23 -6.60 7.64
N MET A 160 24.95 -6.73 8.03
CA MET A 160 24.55 -7.33 9.30
C MET A 160 25.01 -8.79 9.39
N ARG A 161 24.82 -9.60 8.33
CA ARG A 161 25.32 -10.99 8.30
C ARG A 161 26.83 -11.05 8.45
N ALA A 162 27.57 -10.20 7.74
CA ALA A 162 29.03 -10.14 7.85
C ALA A 162 29.48 -9.76 9.28
N PHE A 163 28.82 -8.77 9.89
CA PHE A 163 29.08 -8.36 11.26
C PHE A 163 28.79 -9.48 12.27
N VAL A 164 27.58 -10.04 12.23
CA VAL A 164 27.15 -11.12 13.12
C VAL A 164 28.11 -12.32 12.99
N ASN A 165 28.41 -12.74 11.77
CA ASN A 165 29.32 -13.87 11.55
C ASN A 165 30.69 -13.60 12.18
N LYS A 166 31.26 -12.41 11.97
CA LYS A 166 32.56 -12.03 12.51
C LYS A 166 32.56 -11.99 14.03
N VAL A 167 31.61 -11.28 14.64
CA VAL A 167 31.57 -11.06 16.09
C VAL A 167 31.21 -12.35 16.83
N MET A 168 30.18 -13.07 16.38
CA MET A 168 29.75 -14.30 17.04
C MET A 168 30.82 -15.39 16.95
N THR A 169 31.45 -15.55 15.78
CA THR A 169 32.55 -16.52 15.63
C THR A 169 33.77 -16.14 16.47
N HIS A 170 34.09 -14.85 16.56
CA HIS A 170 35.20 -14.37 17.38
C HIS A 170 34.94 -14.56 18.88
N LYS A 171 33.74 -14.21 19.37
CA LYS A 171 33.40 -14.27 20.80
C LYS A 171 33.12 -15.70 21.27
N PHE A 172 32.48 -16.53 20.44
CA PHE A 172 31.91 -17.82 20.88
C PHE A 172 32.38 -19.03 20.07
N GLY A 173 33.29 -18.83 19.10
CA GLY A 173 33.78 -19.89 18.22
C GLY A 173 32.78 -20.29 17.15
N PHE A 174 33.15 -21.23 16.26
CA PHE A 174 32.37 -21.57 15.06
C PHE A 174 31.01 -22.24 15.33
N LYS A 175 30.80 -22.78 16.54
CA LYS A 175 29.54 -23.41 16.99
C LYS A 175 28.63 -22.50 17.80
N TRP A 176 28.81 -21.18 17.69
CA TRP A 176 28.01 -20.18 18.42
C TRP A 176 26.50 -20.32 18.23
N MET A 177 26.07 -21.01 17.17
CA MET A 177 24.68 -21.38 16.89
C MET A 177 24.07 -22.40 17.86
N GLU A 178 24.89 -23.14 18.60
CA GLU A 178 24.45 -24.13 19.59
C GLU A 178 24.29 -23.49 20.99
N LEU A 179 24.48 -22.16 21.10
CA LEU A 179 24.36 -21.45 22.37
C LEU A 179 22.93 -21.39 22.87
N ILE A 180 22.79 -21.59 24.19
CA ILE A 180 21.54 -21.42 24.92
C ILE A 180 21.06 -19.97 24.79
N GLY A 181 19.77 -19.78 24.52
CA GLY A 181 19.13 -18.49 24.32
C GLY A 181 18.95 -18.11 22.85
N LEU A 182 19.40 -18.91 21.87
CA LEU A 182 19.17 -18.65 20.43
C LEU A 182 18.00 -19.47 19.84
N GLU A 183 17.25 -20.19 20.66
CA GLU A 183 16.28 -21.20 20.24
C GLU A 183 15.18 -20.62 19.34
N ASP A 184 14.67 -19.44 19.66
CA ASP A 184 13.62 -18.79 18.86
C ASP A 184 14.12 -18.35 17.49
N ILE A 185 15.38 -17.92 17.41
CA ILE A 185 16.01 -17.52 16.15
C ILE A 185 16.29 -18.76 15.28
N ILE A 186 16.71 -19.87 15.91
CA ILE A 186 16.94 -21.15 15.25
C ILE A 186 15.63 -21.74 14.70
N LYS A 187 14.54 -21.68 15.48
CA LYS A 187 13.21 -22.12 15.02
C LYS A 187 12.72 -21.31 13.82
N GLY A 188 12.94 -20.00 13.82
CA GLY A 188 12.64 -19.13 12.68
C GLY A 188 13.40 -19.57 11.42
N TYR A 189 14.71 -19.77 11.55
CA TYR A 189 15.57 -20.29 10.47
C TYR A 189 15.07 -21.63 9.91
N GLN A 190 14.71 -22.59 10.78
CA GLN A 190 14.31 -23.93 10.34
C GLN A 190 13.09 -23.90 9.41
N ARG A 191 12.18 -22.94 9.60
CA ARG A 191 11.02 -22.75 8.71
C ARG A 191 11.46 -22.24 7.33
N SER A 192 12.29 -21.20 7.28
CA SER A 192 12.74 -20.58 6.03
C SER A 192 13.73 -21.44 5.23
N ASN A 193 14.45 -22.33 5.90
CA ASN A 193 15.47 -23.17 5.29
C ASN A 193 14.91 -24.24 4.34
N VAL A 194 13.69 -24.72 4.59
CA VAL A 194 13.06 -25.79 3.79
C VAL A 194 12.89 -25.33 2.35
N ASP A 195 12.29 -24.16 2.16
CA ASP A 195 12.08 -23.59 0.83
C ASP A 195 13.41 -23.21 0.19
N PHE A 196 14.33 -22.56 0.93
CA PHE A 196 15.63 -22.17 0.39
C PHE A 196 16.41 -23.36 -0.20
N LYS A 197 16.46 -24.49 0.49
CA LYS A 197 17.15 -25.69 0.01
C LYS A 197 16.45 -26.37 -1.17
N ARG A 198 15.13 -26.21 -1.29
CA ARG A 198 14.37 -26.70 -2.44
C ARG A 198 14.67 -25.86 -3.68
N GLU A 199 14.70 -24.53 -3.53
CA GLU A 199 14.92 -23.61 -4.64
C GLU A 199 16.40 -23.53 -5.07
N VAL A 200 17.35 -23.74 -4.16
CA VAL A 200 18.80 -23.69 -4.44
C VAL A 200 19.53 -24.93 -3.90
N PRO A 201 19.35 -26.12 -4.52
CA PRO A 201 19.93 -27.37 -4.04
C PRO A 201 21.46 -27.37 -3.96
N GLU A 202 22.12 -26.58 -4.80
CA GLU A 202 23.58 -26.44 -4.84
C GLU A 202 24.14 -25.86 -3.53
N PHE A 203 23.32 -25.19 -2.72
CA PHE A 203 23.71 -24.58 -1.45
C PHE A 203 23.49 -25.52 -0.26
N ASN A 204 23.19 -26.80 -0.50
CA ASN A 204 23.04 -27.80 0.58
C ASN A 204 24.33 -28.08 1.37
N ASN A 205 25.49 -27.71 0.82
CA ASN A 205 26.80 -27.92 1.42
C ASN A 205 27.36 -26.72 2.21
N ILE A 206 26.59 -25.64 2.37
CA ILE A 206 27.04 -24.45 3.12
C ILE A 206 26.29 -24.30 4.45
N ASN A 207 26.87 -23.53 5.37
CA ASN A 207 26.10 -22.99 6.49
C ASN A 207 25.22 -21.84 5.97
N ASN A 208 23.92 -22.12 5.84
CA ASN A 208 22.94 -21.18 5.32
C ASN A 208 22.11 -20.48 6.41
N TYR A 209 22.55 -20.52 7.67
CA TYR A 209 21.81 -19.90 8.77
C TYR A 209 21.59 -18.40 8.56
N LEU A 210 22.67 -17.65 8.31
CA LEU A 210 22.61 -16.20 8.20
C LEU A 210 21.90 -15.76 6.91
N ILE A 211 22.09 -16.48 5.80
CA ILE A 211 21.44 -16.15 4.53
C ILE A 211 19.93 -16.39 4.57
N CYS A 212 19.48 -17.37 5.35
CA CYS A 212 18.06 -17.66 5.59
C CYS A 212 17.46 -16.87 6.77
N SER A 213 18.23 -16.00 7.42
CA SER A 213 17.75 -15.21 8.56
C SER A 213 17.08 -13.92 8.09
N THR A 214 15.98 -13.54 8.74
CA THR A 214 15.30 -12.27 8.50
C THR A 214 16.11 -11.09 9.06
N ALA A 215 15.90 -9.86 8.55
CA ALA A 215 16.48 -8.64 9.12
C ALA A 215 16.25 -8.53 10.64
N GLU A 216 15.05 -8.89 11.12
CA GLU A 216 14.71 -8.91 12.54
C GLU A 216 15.60 -9.89 13.33
N SER A 217 15.82 -11.08 12.78
CA SER A 217 16.68 -12.11 13.39
C SER A 217 18.13 -11.65 13.47
N LEU A 218 18.64 -11.04 12.40
CA LEU A 218 19.98 -10.45 12.37
C LEU A 218 20.12 -9.31 13.38
N ALA A 219 19.12 -8.45 13.53
CA ALA A 219 19.12 -7.37 14.52
C ALA A 219 19.19 -7.93 15.96
N LYS A 220 18.39 -8.97 16.27
CA LYS A 220 18.45 -9.65 17.58
C LYS A 220 19.82 -10.24 17.86
N LEU A 221 20.46 -10.87 16.86
CA LEU A 221 21.81 -11.40 16.99
C LEU A 221 22.85 -10.30 17.23
N MET A 222 22.73 -9.16 16.55
CA MET A 222 23.60 -8.01 16.78
C MET A 222 23.48 -7.50 18.22
N LEU A 223 22.27 -7.37 18.76
CA LEU A 223 22.06 -6.96 20.16
C LEU A 223 22.69 -7.96 21.14
N LYS A 224 22.45 -9.26 20.96
CA LYS A 224 23.06 -10.31 21.81
C LYS A 224 24.58 -10.36 21.73
N SER A 225 25.15 -9.94 20.60
CA SER A 225 26.60 -9.86 20.44
C SER A 225 27.21 -8.68 21.20
N ASN A 226 26.41 -7.63 21.49
CA ASN A 226 26.81 -6.46 22.27
C ASN A 226 26.56 -6.64 23.79
N ASP A 227 25.43 -7.23 24.19
CA ASP A 227 25.04 -7.35 25.62
C ASP A 227 25.96 -8.26 26.45
N ASN A 228 26.78 -9.09 25.81
CA ASN A 228 27.69 -10.01 26.49
C ASN A 228 29.13 -9.49 26.63
N ASP A 229 29.42 -8.22 26.31
CA ASP A 229 30.74 -7.61 26.56
C ASP A 229 31.07 -7.39 28.05
N ASP A 230 30.09 -7.47 28.96
CA ASP A 230 30.29 -7.22 30.40
C ASP A 230 30.50 -8.48 31.27
N ARG A 231 30.63 -9.68 30.67
CA ARG A 231 31.06 -10.86 31.43
C ARG A 231 32.52 -11.19 31.14
N PRO A 232 33.45 -10.93 32.09
CA PRO A 232 34.84 -11.26 31.90
C PRO A 232 34.99 -12.77 31.75
N TYR A 233 35.81 -13.16 30.77
CA TYR A 233 36.38 -14.48 30.53
C TYR A 233 36.27 -15.44 31.73
N GLY A 234 35.24 -16.29 31.70
CA GLY A 234 35.10 -17.44 32.59
C GLY A 234 35.63 -18.69 31.90
N TYR A 235 36.92 -18.95 32.14
CA TYR A 235 37.61 -20.25 32.11
C TYR A 235 37.03 -21.40 31.28
N ALA A 236 37.88 -21.90 30.38
CA ALA A 236 37.90 -23.31 30.00
C ALA A 236 37.80 -24.20 31.25
N ALA A 237 36.87 -25.14 31.24
CA ALA A 237 36.87 -26.29 32.13
C ALA A 237 36.32 -27.51 31.37
N VAL A 238 37.29 -28.31 30.90
CA VAL A 238 37.28 -29.74 30.51
C VAL A 238 36.36 -30.17 29.37
#